data_AF-A0A0M0JEB4-F1
#
_entry.id   AF-A0A0M0JEB4-F1
#
_cell.length_a   1.000
_cell.length_b   1.000
_cell.length_c   1.000
_cell.angle_alpha   90.00
_cell.angle_beta   90.00
_cell.angle_gamma   90.00
#
_symmetry.space_group_name_H-M   'P 1'
#
loop_
_entity.id
_entity.type
_entity.pdbx_description
1 polymer ?
#
loop_
_entity_poly.entity_id
_entity_poly.type
_entity_poly.pdbx_seq_one_letter_code
_entity_poly.pdbx_strand_id
1 'polypeptide(L)'
;MEPFGDALALWSSSKLAKATCGESRTVKNALFDADSHQLVNAVNAKLSGTIDRVLTHFNKKTTTADYSVLYEGLDYNLAEYFVRVRDLVCSHIPATECPREDCAIVLKFFPAYVDVSTEGQKTRTDLPDKCSAAKKEKSMGAWADTLESLQRNPKVATLQYNRNELDRQFSNFHRFSPIGTRFDCTIQRSPSEYAIAARDHTDLQIGVESCWKDAEGADKCLGDALKLVGLTPRAMMGKGTEVMMSELNARAEKGKVASQTCSTNQTATFTRFASGVQITAVSPLYMYNAQQDTT
;
A
#
# COMPACT_ATOMS: atom_id res chain seq x y z
N MET A 1 8.00 5.74 3.51
CA MET A 1 7.66 6.61 2.35
C MET A 1 7.02 5.79 1.24
N GLU A 2 6.28 6.42 0.33
CA GLU A 2 5.65 5.78 -0.83
C GLU A 2 6.39 6.22 -2.10
N PRO A 3 7.40 5.46 -2.57
CA PRO A 3 8.31 5.87 -3.65
C PRO A 3 7.61 6.01 -5.00
N PHE A 4 6.50 5.31 -5.22
CA PHE A 4 5.76 5.30 -6.49
C PHE A 4 4.32 5.77 -6.29
N GLY A 5 3.61 5.99 -7.38
CA GLY A 5 2.20 6.34 -7.38
C GLY A 5 1.62 6.26 -8.78
N ASP A 6 0.43 5.70 -8.91
CA ASP A 6 -0.22 5.39 -10.19
C ASP A 6 -0.29 6.55 -11.19
N ALA A 7 -0.37 7.78 -10.72
CA ALA A 7 -0.43 8.99 -11.56
C ALA A 7 0.92 9.73 -11.69
N LEU A 8 1.99 9.22 -11.07
CA LEU A 8 3.27 9.92 -10.95
C LEU A 8 4.43 9.09 -11.51
N ALA A 9 4.68 7.93 -10.93
CA ALA A 9 5.76 7.03 -11.32
C ALA A 9 5.42 5.59 -10.94
N LEU A 10 5.75 4.63 -11.80
CA LEU A 10 5.64 3.20 -11.54
C LEU A 10 7.03 2.55 -11.51
N TRP A 11 7.15 1.43 -10.80
CA TRP A 11 8.35 0.60 -10.94
C TRP A 11 8.45 0.05 -12.36
N SER A 12 7.37 -0.58 -12.82
CA SER A 12 7.33 -1.15 -14.16
C SER A 12 5.92 -1.17 -14.74
N SER A 13 5.85 -1.32 -16.06
CA SER A 13 4.59 -1.52 -16.77
C SER A 13 4.83 -2.28 -18.08
N SER A 14 3.85 -3.08 -18.49
CA SER A 14 3.86 -3.78 -19.79
C SER A 14 3.16 -2.98 -20.87
N LYS A 15 3.53 -3.21 -22.13
CA LYS A 15 2.78 -2.66 -23.26
C LYS A 15 1.52 -3.49 -23.48
N LEU A 16 0.39 -2.80 -23.58
CA LEU A 16 -0.90 -3.41 -23.87
C LEU A 16 -1.38 -3.01 -25.26
N ALA A 17 -2.00 -3.95 -25.95
CA ALA A 17 -2.54 -3.69 -27.28
C ALA A 17 -3.59 -2.57 -27.21
N LYS A 18 -3.46 -1.57 -28.11
CA LYS A 18 -4.40 -0.45 -28.24
C LYS A 18 -5.84 -0.95 -28.46
N ALA A 19 -6.01 -2.06 -29.17
CA ALA A 19 -7.32 -2.70 -29.37
C ALA A 19 -7.99 -3.16 -28.05
N THR A 20 -7.20 -3.44 -27.00
CA THR A 20 -7.66 -3.95 -25.71
C THR A 20 -7.89 -2.83 -24.69
N CYS A 21 -7.06 -1.79 -24.71
CA CYS A 21 -7.04 -0.74 -23.67
C CYS A 21 -7.31 0.69 -24.18
N GLY A 22 -7.45 0.88 -25.49
CA GLY A 22 -7.54 2.20 -26.12
C GLY A 22 -6.20 2.97 -26.11
N GLU A 23 -6.19 4.14 -26.75
CA GLU A 23 -5.03 5.07 -26.80
C GLU A 23 -4.79 5.78 -25.46
N SER A 24 -5.83 5.88 -24.62
CA SER A 24 -5.91 6.77 -23.46
C SER A 24 -5.23 6.26 -22.19
N ARG A 25 -4.70 5.03 -22.17
CA ARG A 25 -3.95 4.50 -21.02
C ARG A 25 -2.48 4.36 -21.39
N THR A 26 -1.91 5.42 -21.97
CA THR A 26 -0.47 5.59 -22.21
C THR A 26 0.30 5.15 -20.97
N VAL A 27 1.33 4.34 -21.22
CA VAL A 27 2.35 3.88 -20.28
C VAL A 27 2.55 4.95 -19.21
N LYS A 28 2.05 4.69 -17.99
CA LYS A 28 2.35 5.52 -16.82
C LYS A 28 3.87 5.67 -16.75
N ASN A 29 4.40 6.79 -16.25
CA ASN A 29 5.86 7.02 -16.16
C ASN A 29 6.55 5.89 -15.37
N ALA A 30 6.87 4.79 -16.04
CA ALA A 30 7.44 3.60 -15.45
C ALA A 30 8.94 3.69 -15.59
N LEU A 31 9.67 3.26 -14.57
CA LEU A 31 11.13 3.21 -14.63
C LEU A 31 11.55 2.14 -15.64
N PHE A 32 10.88 0.99 -15.61
CA PHE A 32 11.20 -0.16 -16.46
C PHE A 32 10.03 -0.60 -17.35
N ASP A 33 10.38 -1.11 -18.53
CA ASP A 33 9.46 -1.91 -19.34
C ASP A 33 9.42 -3.34 -18.77
N ALA A 34 8.24 -3.78 -18.34
CA ALA A 34 8.07 -5.06 -17.66
C ALA A 34 8.23 -6.29 -18.58
N ASP A 35 8.14 -6.12 -19.90
CA ASP A 35 8.29 -7.24 -20.84
C ASP A 35 9.77 -7.47 -21.23
N SER A 36 10.57 -6.40 -21.31
CA SER A 36 11.98 -6.44 -21.73
C SER A 36 12.98 -6.21 -20.60
N HIS A 37 12.51 -5.82 -19.41
CA HIS A 37 13.31 -5.48 -18.23
C HIS A 37 14.30 -4.33 -18.46
N GLN A 38 14.13 -3.56 -19.55
CA GLN A 38 14.98 -2.41 -19.84
C GLN A 38 14.53 -1.18 -19.07
N LEU A 39 15.50 -0.42 -18.57
CA LEU A 39 15.25 0.90 -17.99
C LEU A 39 14.81 1.85 -19.10
N VAL A 40 13.58 2.35 -19.01
CA VAL A 40 12.98 3.27 -19.99
C VAL A 40 12.83 4.70 -19.45
N ASN A 41 12.91 4.88 -18.13
CA ASN A 41 12.89 6.19 -17.50
C ASN A 41 13.76 6.22 -16.23
N ALA A 42 14.72 7.14 -16.18
CA ALA A 42 15.64 7.32 -15.05
C ALA A 42 15.23 8.49 -14.14
N VAL A 43 13.92 8.72 -13.97
CA VAL A 43 13.40 9.82 -13.15
C VAL A 43 12.19 9.38 -12.32
N ASN A 44 12.26 9.62 -11.01
CA ASN A 44 11.15 9.48 -10.08
C ASN A 44 11.02 10.73 -9.19
N ALA A 45 10.36 11.77 -9.72
CA ALA A 45 10.21 13.05 -9.03
C ALA A 45 9.47 12.94 -7.68
N LYS A 46 8.56 11.97 -7.53
CA LYS A 46 7.85 11.73 -6.27
C LYS A 46 8.83 11.29 -5.17
N LEU A 47 9.73 10.36 -5.51
CA LEU A 47 10.74 9.88 -4.59
C LEU A 47 11.78 10.96 -4.31
N SER A 48 12.33 11.61 -5.34
CA SER A 48 13.31 12.69 -5.19
C SER A 48 12.80 13.79 -4.26
N GLY A 49 11.59 14.32 -4.50
CA GLY A 49 11.01 15.33 -3.62
C GLY A 49 10.73 14.82 -2.19
N THR A 50 10.58 13.51 -2.00
CA THR A 50 10.47 12.92 -0.64
C THR A 50 11.82 12.84 0.04
N ILE A 51 12.87 12.43 -0.67
CA ILE A 51 14.25 12.38 -0.17
C ILE A 51 14.70 13.79 0.20
N ASP A 52 14.54 14.78 -0.67
CA ASP A 52 14.91 16.19 -0.40
C ASP A 52 14.28 16.72 0.90
N ARG A 53 13.00 16.38 1.15
CA ARG A 53 12.31 16.77 2.40
C ARG A 53 12.92 16.10 3.63
N VAL A 54 13.25 14.81 3.54
CA VAL A 54 13.92 14.08 4.63
C VAL A 54 15.30 14.67 4.89
N LEU A 55 16.10 14.88 3.85
CA LEU A 55 17.44 15.45 3.98
C LEU A 55 17.41 16.86 4.55
N THR A 56 16.46 17.69 4.11
CA THR A 56 16.28 19.04 4.64
C THR A 56 15.92 19.04 6.13
N HIS A 57 15.12 18.07 6.59
CA HIS A 57 14.78 17.91 8.00
C HIS A 57 16.01 17.61 8.86
N PHE A 58 16.82 16.63 8.48
CA PHE A 58 18.02 16.24 9.23
C PHE A 58 19.14 17.28 9.14
N ASN A 59 19.36 17.87 7.98
CA ASN A 59 20.45 18.82 7.76
C ASN A 59 20.11 20.26 8.16
N LYS A 60 18.85 20.55 8.52
CA LYS A 60 18.35 21.88 8.89
C LYS A 60 18.59 22.96 7.81
N LYS A 61 18.80 22.53 6.56
CA LYS A 61 18.99 23.37 5.38
C LYS A 61 18.54 22.63 4.13
N THR A 62 18.08 23.35 3.11
CA THR A 62 17.71 22.77 1.83
C THR A 62 18.86 21.93 1.30
N THR A 63 18.59 20.64 1.10
CA THR A 63 19.57 19.67 0.63
C THR A 63 18.97 18.91 -0.54
N THR A 64 19.70 18.86 -1.65
CA THR A 64 19.36 18.07 -2.82
C THR A 64 20.48 17.07 -3.07
N ALA A 65 20.10 15.82 -3.32
CA ALA A 65 21.03 14.74 -3.60
C ALA A 65 21.22 14.57 -5.11
N ASP A 66 22.32 13.95 -5.51
CA ASP A 66 22.47 13.43 -6.87
C ASP A 66 21.63 12.16 -7.01
N TYR A 67 20.59 12.23 -7.84
CA TYR A 67 19.66 11.12 -8.07
C TYR A 67 20.12 10.17 -9.19
N SER A 68 21.13 10.53 -9.98
CA SER A 68 21.62 9.69 -11.07
C SER A 68 22.15 8.34 -10.58
N VAL A 69 22.75 8.33 -9.38
CA VAL A 69 23.28 7.14 -8.70
C VAL A 69 22.22 6.06 -8.43
N LEU A 70 20.94 6.45 -8.41
CA LEU A 70 19.85 5.49 -8.25
C LEU A 70 19.63 4.64 -9.51
N TYR A 71 20.09 5.09 -10.68
CA TYR A 71 19.77 4.50 -11.98
C TYR A 71 21.01 4.01 -12.75
N GLU A 72 22.19 4.54 -12.46
CA GLU A 72 23.43 4.17 -13.15
C GLU A 72 23.71 2.66 -13.05
N GLY A 73 23.61 1.95 -14.17
CA GLY A 73 23.81 0.49 -14.20
C GLY A 73 22.78 -0.31 -13.38
N LEU A 74 21.59 0.26 -13.11
CA LEU A 74 20.54 -0.44 -12.40
C LEU A 74 19.84 -1.45 -13.34
N ASP A 75 19.96 -2.73 -13.03
CA ASP A 75 19.18 -3.80 -13.65
C ASP A 75 17.73 -3.81 -13.14
N TYR A 76 16.86 -4.63 -13.73
CA TYR A 76 15.49 -4.84 -13.26
C TYR A 76 15.44 -5.55 -11.90
N ASN A 77 15.75 -4.82 -10.83
CA ASN A 77 15.89 -5.31 -9.47
C ASN A 77 15.41 -4.26 -8.46
N LEU A 78 14.20 -4.46 -7.91
CA LEU A 78 13.61 -3.48 -6.99
C LEU A 78 14.40 -3.39 -5.68
N ALA A 79 14.90 -4.52 -5.18
CA ALA A 79 15.65 -4.56 -3.94
C ALA A 79 16.93 -3.74 -4.03
N GLU A 80 17.68 -3.87 -5.13
CA GLU A 80 18.86 -3.06 -5.38
C GLU A 80 18.51 -1.57 -5.44
N TYR A 81 17.45 -1.21 -6.17
CA TYR A 81 16.98 0.17 -6.23
C TYR A 81 16.68 0.72 -4.83
N PHE A 82 16.00 -0.04 -3.98
CA PHE A 82 15.70 0.36 -2.60
C PHE A 82 16.95 0.46 -1.71
N VAL A 83 17.93 -0.43 -1.89
CA VAL A 83 19.23 -0.33 -1.21
C VAL A 83 19.98 0.94 -1.64
N ARG A 84 19.97 1.29 -2.94
CA ARG A 84 20.57 2.54 -3.43
C ARG A 84 19.89 3.78 -2.84
N VAL A 85 18.55 3.76 -2.74
CA VAL A 85 17.79 4.83 -2.07
C VAL A 85 18.19 4.96 -0.60
N ARG A 86 18.30 3.83 0.10
CA ARG A 86 18.77 3.79 1.48
C ARG A 86 20.18 4.38 1.60
N ASP A 87 21.11 3.94 0.77
CA ASP A 87 22.50 4.39 0.80
C ASP A 87 22.62 5.88 0.50
N LEU A 88 21.84 6.39 -0.45
CA LEU A 88 21.77 7.81 -0.77
C LEU A 88 21.25 8.64 0.41
N VAL A 89 20.16 8.20 1.05
CA VAL A 89 19.60 8.90 2.21
C VAL A 89 20.60 8.89 3.37
N CYS A 90 21.12 7.71 3.71
CA CYS A 90 21.99 7.52 4.85
C CYS A 90 23.36 8.18 4.69
N SER A 91 23.88 8.36 3.46
CA SER A 91 25.14 9.08 3.24
C SER A 91 25.03 10.58 3.49
N HIS A 92 23.81 11.12 3.54
CA HIS A 92 23.54 12.55 3.72
C HIS A 92 23.03 12.90 5.12
N ILE A 93 22.82 11.91 5.99
CA ILE A 93 22.45 12.13 7.39
C ILE A 93 23.73 12.22 8.23
N PRO A 94 23.89 13.24 9.09
CA PRO A 94 25.06 13.33 9.97
C PRO A 94 25.17 12.11 10.87
N ALA A 95 26.37 11.54 11.01
CA ALA A 95 26.61 10.36 11.85
C ALA A 95 26.25 10.57 13.33
N THR A 96 26.26 11.82 13.80
CA THR A 96 25.81 12.20 15.15
C THR A 96 24.31 12.05 15.36
N GLU A 97 23.53 12.10 14.27
CA GLU A 97 22.07 11.91 14.29
C GLU A 97 21.71 10.44 14.00
N CYS A 98 22.37 9.82 13.01
CA CYS A 98 22.19 8.42 12.67
C CYS A 98 23.45 7.86 12.01
N PRO A 99 24.22 6.99 12.71
CA PRO A 99 25.36 6.31 12.11
C PRO A 99 24.93 5.51 10.87
N ARG A 100 25.83 5.41 9.89
CA ARG A 100 25.51 4.75 8.61
C ARG A 100 25.21 3.27 8.83
N GLU A 101 25.81 2.61 9.80
CA GLU A 101 25.57 1.21 10.16
C GLU A 101 24.16 0.98 10.72
N ASP A 102 23.60 1.98 11.42
CA ASP A 102 22.29 1.89 12.09
C ASP A 102 21.15 2.48 11.24
N CYS A 103 21.49 3.12 10.12
CA CYS A 103 20.51 3.82 9.30
C CYS A 103 19.63 2.84 8.49
N ALA A 104 18.33 2.84 8.79
CA ALA A 104 17.31 2.10 8.07
C ALA A 104 16.26 3.04 7.47
N ILE A 105 15.69 2.67 6.32
CA ILE A 105 14.54 3.37 5.73
C ILE A 105 13.38 2.39 5.56
N VAL A 106 12.15 2.92 5.58
CA VAL A 106 10.94 2.14 5.34
C VAL A 106 10.24 2.63 4.08
N LEU A 107 10.02 1.72 3.14
CA LEU A 107 9.35 1.97 1.86
C LEU A 107 8.06 1.15 1.80
N LYS A 108 6.98 1.73 1.29
CA LYS A 108 5.75 1.00 0.98
C LYS A 108 5.75 0.63 -0.50
N PHE A 109 5.39 -0.60 -0.81
CA PHE A 109 5.26 -1.07 -2.18
C PHE A 109 3.88 -1.73 -2.36
N PHE A 110 3.12 -1.26 -3.34
CA PHE A 110 1.79 -1.78 -3.64
C PHE A 110 1.79 -2.44 -5.03
N PRO A 111 0.92 -3.44 -5.29
CA PRO A 111 0.79 -4.04 -6.61
C PRO A 111 0.50 -3.02 -7.73
N ALA A 112 -0.16 -1.91 -7.39
CA ALA A 112 -0.44 -0.84 -8.34
C ALA A 112 0.83 -0.20 -8.96
N TYR A 113 1.98 -0.36 -8.29
CA TYR A 113 3.28 0.13 -8.75
C TYR A 113 3.90 -0.71 -9.88
N VAL A 114 3.33 -1.88 -10.19
CA VAL A 114 3.62 -2.68 -11.40
C VAL A 114 2.44 -2.66 -12.39
N ASP A 115 1.73 -1.53 -12.41
CA ASP A 115 0.57 -1.20 -13.26
C ASP A 115 -0.68 -2.09 -13.11
N VAL A 116 -1.02 -2.43 -11.86
CA VAL A 116 -2.18 -3.28 -11.55
C VAL A 116 -3.29 -2.49 -10.86
N SER A 117 -4.56 -2.78 -11.20
CA SER A 117 -5.69 -2.30 -10.41
C SER A 117 -5.97 -3.21 -9.20
N THR A 118 -6.08 -2.62 -8.01
CA THR A 118 -6.47 -3.31 -6.76
C THR A 118 -7.76 -2.75 -6.15
N GLU A 119 -8.58 -2.03 -6.95
CA GLU A 119 -9.81 -1.37 -6.48
C GLU A 119 -10.85 -2.34 -5.92
N GLY A 120 -10.81 -3.61 -6.31
CA GLY A 120 -11.77 -4.62 -5.86
C GLY A 120 -13.15 -4.49 -6.54
N GLN A 121 -14.18 -5.04 -5.92
CA GLN A 121 -15.54 -5.13 -6.49
C GLN A 121 -16.55 -4.37 -5.60
N LYS A 122 -17.17 -3.27 -6.03
CA LYS A 122 -18.05 -2.50 -5.12
C LYS A 122 -19.45 -3.10 -5.10
N THR A 123 -19.95 -3.58 -6.24
CA THR A 123 -21.25 -4.26 -6.39
C THR A 123 -21.13 -5.55 -7.20
N ARG A 124 -22.15 -6.42 -7.16
CA ARG A 124 -22.15 -7.70 -7.93
C ARG A 124 -22.08 -7.49 -9.44
N THR A 125 -22.53 -6.34 -9.92
CA THR A 125 -22.49 -5.97 -11.34
C THR A 125 -21.17 -5.34 -11.77
N ASP A 126 -20.27 -5.03 -10.83
CA ASP A 126 -18.94 -4.54 -11.16
C ASP A 126 -18.11 -5.71 -11.66
N LEU A 127 -18.00 -5.83 -12.97
CA LEU A 127 -17.14 -6.80 -13.63
C LEU A 127 -15.86 -6.11 -14.12
N PRO A 128 -14.69 -6.76 -14.02
CA PRO A 128 -13.46 -6.21 -14.57
C PRO A 128 -13.61 -5.87 -16.05
N ASP A 129 -13.17 -4.68 -16.45
CA ASP A 129 -13.08 -4.34 -17.87
C ASP A 129 -11.98 -5.18 -18.56
N LYS A 130 -12.07 -5.32 -19.89
CA LYS A 130 -11.11 -6.11 -20.69
C LYS A 130 -9.66 -5.66 -20.48
N CYS A 131 -9.45 -4.36 -20.30
CA CYS A 131 -8.11 -3.81 -20.11
C CYS A 131 -7.54 -4.19 -18.73
N SER A 132 -8.36 -4.18 -17.69
CA SER A 132 -7.98 -4.53 -16.32
C SER A 132 -7.65 -6.02 -16.21
N ALA A 133 -8.40 -6.86 -16.93
CA ALA A 133 -8.06 -8.28 -17.07
C ALA A 133 -6.70 -8.47 -17.78
N ALA A 134 -6.47 -7.78 -18.90
CA ALA A 134 -5.21 -7.86 -19.65
C ALA A 134 -4.01 -7.32 -18.84
N LYS A 135 -4.19 -6.23 -18.08
CA LYS A 135 -3.19 -5.73 -17.12
C LYS A 135 -2.83 -6.78 -16.10
N LYS A 136 -3.85 -7.39 -15.48
CA LYS A 136 -3.64 -8.40 -14.46
C LYS A 136 -2.84 -9.59 -15.00
N GLU A 137 -3.18 -10.08 -16.18
CA GLU A 137 -2.48 -11.19 -16.83
C GLU A 137 -0.99 -10.87 -17.08
N LYS A 138 -0.70 -9.63 -17.51
CA LYS A 138 0.66 -9.18 -17.82
C LYS A 138 1.51 -8.89 -16.58
N SER A 139 0.94 -8.28 -15.56
CA SER A 139 1.70 -7.73 -14.44
C SER A 139 2.03 -8.73 -13.32
N MET A 140 1.44 -9.93 -13.33
CA MET A 140 1.77 -10.94 -12.32
C MET A 140 3.24 -11.39 -12.39
N GLY A 141 3.83 -11.46 -13.59
CA GLY A 141 5.27 -11.73 -13.76
C GLY A 141 6.12 -10.64 -13.09
N ALA A 142 5.87 -9.37 -13.45
CA ALA A 142 6.55 -8.23 -12.84
C ALA A 142 6.40 -8.14 -11.32
N TRP A 143 5.24 -8.53 -10.78
CA TRP A 143 5.03 -8.64 -9.33
C TRP A 143 5.88 -9.75 -8.72
N ALA A 144 5.91 -10.94 -9.34
CA ALA A 144 6.71 -12.07 -8.87
C ALA A 144 8.22 -11.73 -8.89
N ASP A 145 8.74 -11.16 -9.97
CA ASP A 145 10.14 -10.73 -10.07
C ASP A 145 10.50 -9.74 -8.98
N THR A 146 9.59 -8.80 -8.71
CA THR A 146 9.77 -7.83 -7.64
C THR A 146 9.86 -8.51 -6.26
N LEU A 147 8.92 -9.39 -5.94
CA LEU A 147 8.90 -10.13 -4.67
C LEU A 147 10.15 -11.00 -4.51
N GLU A 148 10.57 -11.68 -5.57
CA GLU A 148 11.77 -12.51 -5.58
C GLU A 148 13.04 -11.67 -5.38
N SER A 149 13.13 -10.49 -6.01
CA SER A 149 14.25 -9.58 -5.82
C SER A 149 14.39 -9.13 -4.36
N LEU A 150 13.26 -8.83 -3.69
CA LEU A 150 13.23 -8.43 -2.29
C LEU A 150 13.64 -9.59 -1.38
N GLN A 151 13.07 -10.78 -1.59
CA GLN A 151 13.36 -11.97 -0.77
C GLN A 151 14.83 -12.40 -0.85
N ARG A 152 15.47 -12.27 -2.02
CA ARG A 152 16.85 -12.70 -2.23
C ARG A 152 17.90 -11.72 -1.67
N ASN A 153 17.52 -10.47 -1.40
CA ASN A 153 18.49 -9.44 -1.02
C ASN A 153 18.68 -9.39 0.51
N PRO A 154 19.86 -9.73 1.05
CA PRO A 154 20.08 -9.78 2.50
C PRO A 154 20.06 -8.41 3.20
N LYS A 155 20.06 -7.31 2.45
CA LYS A 155 19.95 -5.94 2.98
C LYS A 155 18.51 -5.45 3.08
N VAL A 156 17.55 -6.24 2.63
CA VAL A 156 16.13 -5.88 2.62
C VAL A 156 15.39 -6.84 3.51
N ALA A 157 14.64 -6.27 4.46
CA ALA A 157 13.63 -7.01 5.20
C ALA A 157 12.24 -6.55 4.75
N THR A 158 11.30 -7.47 4.72
CA THR A 158 9.99 -7.29 4.12
C THR A 158 8.89 -7.59 5.13
N LEU A 159 7.91 -6.69 5.18
CA LEU A 159 6.73 -6.82 5.99
C LEU A 159 5.50 -6.75 5.09
N GLN A 160 4.71 -7.82 5.08
CA GLN A 160 3.38 -7.76 4.50
C GLN A 160 2.38 -7.23 5.53
N TYR A 161 1.76 -6.11 5.19
CA TYR A 161 0.76 -5.45 6.02
C TYR A 161 -0.65 -5.75 5.51
N ASN A 162 -1.31 -6.72 6.12
CA ASN A 162 -2.60 -7.29 5.71
C ASN A 162 -3.77 -6.64 6.44
N ARG A 163 -4.87 -6.44 5.73
CA ARG A 163 -6.15 -5.97 6.29
C ARG A 163 -7.25 -6.96 5.95
N ASN A 164 -8.32 -6.95 6.74
CA ASN A 164 -9.57 -7.54 6.30
C ASN A 164 -9.98 -6.92 4.95
N GLU A 165 -10.21 -7.76 3.93
CA GLU A 165 -10.39 -7.27 2.56
C GLU A 165 -11.70 -6.49 2.38
N LEU A 166 -12.75 -6.85 3.13
CA LEU A 166 -14.00 -6.09 3.18
C LEU A 166 -13.78 -4.69 3.73
N ASP A 167 -13.09 -4.58 4.86
CA ASP A 167 -12.79 -3.27 5.46
C ASP A 167 -11.81 -2.44 4.61
N ARG A 168 -10.84 -3.09 3.95
CA ARG A 168 -9.92 -2.43 3.01
C ARG A 168 -10.68 -1.83 1.83
N GLN A 169 -11.51 -2.62 1.16
CA GLN A 169 -12.28 -2.17 -0.01
C GLN A 169 -13.32 -1.12 0.39
N PHE A 170 -13.99 -1.29 1.55
CA PHE A 170 -14.91 -0.29 2.07
C PHE A 170 -14.20 1.04 2.38
N SER A 171 -13.00 0.98 2.98
CA SER A 171 -12.20 2.18 3.25
C SER A 171 -11.81 2.91 1.97
N ASN A 172 -11.45 2.18 0.91
CA ASN A 172 -11.17 2.77 -0.40
C ASN A 172 -12.44 3.37 -1.04
N PHE A 173 -13.56 2.66 -0.96
CA PHE A 173 -14.86 3.15 -1.42
C PHE A 173 -15.22 4.48 -0.75
N HIS A 174 -15.20 4.51 0.59
CA HIS A 174 -15.49 5.69 1.39
C HIS A 174 -14.61 6.89 1.03
N ARG A 175 -13.32 6.66 0.79
CA ARG A 175 -12.35 7.75 0.60
C ARG A 175 -12.26 8.26 -0.83
N PHE A 176 -12.41 7.37 -1.82
CA PHE A 176 -11.99 7.66 -3.20
C PHE A 176 -13.09 7.46 -4.25
N SER A 177 -14.19 6.79 -3.91
CA SER A 177 -15.25 6.61 -4.90
C SER A 177 -16.03 7.91 -5.14
N PRO A 178 -16.49 8.16 -6.38
CA PRO A 178 -17.37 9.28 -6.68
C PRO A 178 -18.66 9.23 -5.86
N ILE A 179 -19.25 10.41 -5.62
CA ILE A 179 -20.60 10.53 -5.06
C ILE A 179 -21.59 9.74 -5.93
N GLY A 180 -22.55 9.07 -5.30
CA GLY A 180 -23.54 8.19 -5.93
C GLY A 180 -23.09 6.74 -6.09
N THR A 181 -21.79 6.45 -5.94
CA THR A 181 -21.29 5.06 -6.02
C THR A 181 -21.87 4.22 -4.88
N ARG A 182 -22.19 2.95 -5.16
CA ARG A 182 -22.71 1.99 -4.18
C ARG A 182 -21.66 0.96 -3.79
N PHE A 183 -21.77 0.42 -2.57
CA PHE A 183 -20.92 -0.66 -2.06
C PHE A 183 -21.75 -1.68 -1.29
N ASP A 184 -21.69 -2.93 -1.71
CA ASP A 184 -22.44 -4.05 -1.10
C ASP A 184 -21.54 -4.81 -0.11
N CYS A 185 -21.94 -4.81 1.16
CA CYS A 185 -21.23 -5.53 2.23
C CYS A 185 -21.51 -7.04 2.24
N THR A 186 -22.55 -7.51 1.52
CA THR A 186 -22.89 -8.94 1.45
C THR A 186 -21.96 -9.73 0.53
N ILE A 187 -21.15 -9.05 -0.27
CA ILE A 187 -20.19 -9.69 -1.16
C ILE A 187 -19.00 -10.19 -0.34
N GLN A 188 -18.78 -11.51 -0.37
CA GLN A 188 -17.58 -12.11 0.21
C GLN A 188 -16.34 -11.64 -0.56
N ARG A 189 -15.30 -11.27 0.18
CA ARG A 189 -14.08 -10.68 -0.38
C ARG A 189 -12.87 -11.49 0.00
N SER A 190 -12.30 -12.17 -0.98
CA SER A 190 -11.01 -12.84 -0.85
C SER A 190 -9.87 -11.85 -1.04
N PRO A 191 -8.73 -12.05 -0.36
CA PRO A 191 -7.50 -11.31 -0.67
C PRO A 191 -7.19 -11.36 -2.16
N SER A 192 -6.63 -10.27 -2.70
CA SER A 192 -6.19 -10.26 -4.10
C SER A 192 -5.09 -11.31 -4.35
N GLU A 193 -4.99 -11.84 -5.56
CA GLU A 193 -3.92 -12.77 -5.96
C GLU A 193 -2.52 -12.22 -5.70
N TYR A 194 -2.32 -10.91 -5.83
CA TYR A 194 -1.07 -10.22 -5.51
C TYR A 194 -0.71 -10.30 -4.02
N ALA A 195 -1.72 -10.12 -3.16
CA ALA A 195 -1.56 -10.26 -1.71
C ALA A 195 -1.33 -11.72 -1.31
N ILE A 196 -1.95 -12.67 -2.01
CA ILE A 196 -1.70 -14.11 -1.80
C ILE A 196 -0.26 -14.44 -2.18
N ALA A 197 0.18 -14.04 -3.38
CA ALA A 197 1.54 -14.29 -3.85
C ALA A 197 2.60 -13.67 -2.91
N ALA A 198 2.36 -12.47 -2.39
CA ALA A 198 3.31 -11.82 -1.49
C ALA A 198 3.58 -12.61 -0.19
N ARG A 199 2.63 -13.42 0.29
CA ARG A 199 2.76 -14.13 1.58
C ARG A 199 3.97 -15.04 1.64
N ASP A 200 4.31 -15.67 0.53
CA ASP A 200 5.40 -16.66 0.46
C ASP A 200 6.77 -16.01 0.22
N HIS A 201 6.80 -14.68 0.05
CA HIS A 201 8.01 -13.91 -0.24
C HIS A 201 8.34 -12.85 0.83
N THR A 202 7.51 -12.69 1.87
CA THR A 202 7.76 -11.71 2.94
C THR A 202 8.22 -12.35 4.25
N ASP A 203 9.15 -11.69 4.95
CA ASP A 203 9.72 -12.16 6.21
C ASP A 203 8.73 -12.16 7.36
N LEU A 204 7.82 -11.18 7.36
CA LEU A 204 6.81 -11.02 8.41
C LEU A 204 5.45 -10.70 7.81
N GLN A 205 4.40 -11.30 8.36
CA GLN A 205 3.01 -11.00 8.02
C GLN A 205 2.32 -10.40 9.26
N ILE A 206 1.77 -9.20 9.11
CA ILE A 206 1.05 -8.50 10.19
C ILE A 206 -0.38 -8.21 9.75
N GLY A 207 -1.35 -8.57 10.60
CA GLY A 207 -2.74 -8.14 10.48
C GLY A 207 -2.98 -6.79 11.15
N VAL A 208 -3.51 -5.82 10.42
CA VAL A 208 -3.82 -4.48 10.94
C VAL A 208 -4.78 -4.57 12.12
N GLU A 209 -5.81 -5.40 12.02
CA GLU A 209 -6.86 -5.48 13.02
C GLU A 209 -6.31 -5.82 14.42
N SER A 210 -5.24 -6.63 14.49
CA SER A 210 -4.54 -6.91 15.75
C SER A 210 -3.67 -5.75 16.24
N CYS A 211 -3.01 -5.01 15.35
CA CYS A 211 -2.09 -3.94 15.75
C CYS A 211 -2.79 -2.71 16.34
N TRP A 212 -4.04 -2.48 15.93
CA TRP A 212 -4.81 -1.30 16.32
C TRP A 212 -5.88 -1.62 17.37
N LYS A 213 -5.88 -2.85 17.90
CA LYS A 213 -6.86 -3.30 18.88
C LYS A 213 -6.67 -2.63 20.24
N ASP A 214 -5.45 -2.64 20.73
CA ASP A 214 -5.06 -2.18 22.06
C ASP A 214 -3.56 -1.87 22.09
N ALA A 215 -3.08 -1.33 23.22
CA ALA A 215 -1.68 -0.97 23.40
C ALA A 215 -0.72 -2.18 23.29
N GLU A 216 -1.17 -3.37 23.72
CA GLU A 216 -0.37 -4.61 23.62
C GLU A 216 -0.20 -5.02 22.15
N GLY A 217 -1.28 -5.01 21.37
CA GLY A 217 -1.24 -5.27 19.93
C GLY A 217 -0.35 -4.27 19.18
N ALA A 218 -0.44 -2.99 19.53
CA ALA A 218 0.39 -1.94 18.93
C ALA A 218 1.87 -2.14 19.27
N ASP A 219 2.21 -2.39 20.54
CA ASP A 219 3.58 -2.65 20.98
C ASP A 219 4.17 -3.90 20.31
N LYS A 220 3.39 -4.99 20.24
CA LYS A 220 3.79 -6.21 19.54
C LYS A 220 4.08 -5.97 18.07
N CYS A 221 3.18 -5.33 17.34
CA CYS A 221 3.37 -5.07 15.91
C CYS A 221 4.57 -4.16 15.63
N LEU A 222 4.74 -3.10 16.42
CA LEU A 222 5.88 -2.20 16.31
C LEU A 222 7.18 -2.93 16.63
N GLY A 223 7.20 -3.71 17.71
CA GLY A 223 8.36 -4.49 18.13
C GLY A 223 8.78 -5.53 17.09
N ASP A 224 7.83 -6.27 16.52
CA ASP A 224 8.13 -7.26 15.48
C ASP A 224 8.62 -6.61 14.18
N ALA A 225 8.06 -5.47 13.79
CA ALA A 225 8.54 -4.71 12.63
C ALA A 225 9.95 -4.13 12.84
N LEU A 226 10.29 -3.66 14.05
CA LEU A 226 11.62 -3.15 14.38
C LEU A 226 12.69 -4.25 14.38
N LYS A 227 12.36 -5.46 14.86
CA LYS A 227 13.29 -6.59 14.88
C LYS A 227 13.80 -6.98 13.48
N LEU A 228 12.98 -6.78 12.44
CA LEU A 228 13.37 -7.05 11.05
C LEU A 228 14.62 -6.28 10.61
N VAL A 229 14.88 -5.13 11.23
CA VAL A 229 16.04 -4.27 10.95
C VAL A 229 17.02 -4.23 12.13
N GLY A 230 16.94 -5.21 13.04
CA GLY A 230 17.83 -5.30 14.21
C GLY A 230 17.55 -4.28 15.31
N LEU A 231 16.40 -3.59 15.27
CA LEU A 231 16.02 -2.58 16.25
C LEU A 231 15.07 -3.14 17.32
N THR A 232 14.94 -2.42 18.43
CA THR A 232 13.99 -2.74 19.50
C THR A 232 13.19 -1.49 19.89
N PRO A 233 11.95 -1.64 20.41
CA PRO A 233 11.14 -0.50 20.82
C PRO A 233 11.65 0.19 22.10
N ARG A 234 12.67 -0.34 22.77
CA ARG A 234 13.16 0.14 24.08
C ARG A 234 13.55 1.61 24.07
N ALA A 235 14.25 2.05 23.02
CA ALA A 235 14.68 3.45 22.86
C ALA A 235 13.50 4.42 22.71
N MET A 236 12.33 3.93 22.28
CA MET A 236 11.13 4.75 22.10
C MET A 236 10.38 5.02 23.40
N MET A 237 10.68 4.29 24.49
CA MET A 237 10.04 4.46 25.81
C MET A 237 8.51 4.50 25.75
N GLY A 238 7.89 3.61 24.95
CA GLY A 238 6.43 3.53 24.79
C GLY A 238 5.81 4.57 23.84
N LYS A 239 6.54 5.60 23.42
CA LYS A 239 6.01 6.67 22.55
C LYS A 239 5.48 6.17 21.21
N GLY A 240 6.05 5.09 20.67
CA GLY A 240 5.57 4.49 19.42
C GLY A 240 4.14 3.97 19.54
N THR A 241 3.88 3.23 20.63
CA THR A 241 2.54 2.74 20.99
C THR A 241 1.58 3.89 21.24
N GLU A 242 1.99 4.94 21.94
CA GLU A 242 1.17 6.15 22.16
C GLU A 242 0.78 6.84 20.83
N VAL A 243 1.73 6.98 19.90
CA VAL A 243 1.47 7.54 18.56
C VAL A 243 0.46 6.69 17.80
N MET A 244 0.62 5.37 17.80
CA MET A 244 -0.36 4.48 17.17
C MET A 244 -1.74 4.62 17.83
N MET A 245 -1.83 4.59 19.15
CA MET A 245 -3.13 4.68 19.83
C MET A 245 -3.81 6.05 19.65
N SER A 246 -3.04 7.13 19.59
CA SER A 246 -3.59 8.50 19.41
C SER A 246 -4.09 8.79 17.99
N GLU A 247 -3.53 8.14 16.96
CA GLU A 247 -3.95 8.36 15.56
C GLU A 247 -5.41 7.94 15.32
N LEU A 248 -5.92 6.91 16.02
CA LEU A 248 -7.33 6.52 15.92
C LEU A 248 -8.26 7.65 16.42
N ASN A 249 -7.93 8.21 17.57
CA ASN A 249 -8.69 9.32 18.17
C ASN A 249 -8.62 10.57 17.27
N ALA A 250 -7.43 10.93 16.80
CA ALA A 250 -7.23 12.08 15.93
C ALA A 250 -7.98 11.96 14.59
N ARG A 251 -8.14 10.73 14.07
CA ARG A 251 -8.94 10.47 12.87
C ARG A 251 -10.44 10.56 13.12
N ALA A 252 -10.90 10.09 14.28
CA ALA A 252 -12.30 10.21 14.68
C ALA A 252 -12.70 11.69 14.83
N GLU A 253 -11.88 12.50 15.53
CA GLU A 253 -12.09 13.94 15.70
C GLU A 253 -12.15 14.70 14.36
N LYS A 254 -11.35 14.28 13.38
CA LYS A 254 -11.32 14.88 12.03
C LYS A 254 -12.42 14.34 11.10
N GLY A 255 -13.35 13.51 11.59
CA GLY A 255 -14.39 12.90 10.77
C GLY A 255 -13.85 11.99 9.64
N LYS A 256 -12.62 11.48 9.78
CA LYS A 256 -11.98 10.61 8.78
C LYS A 256 -12.31 9.14 8.97
N VAL A 257 -12.98 8.81 10.07
CA VAL A 257 -13.56 7.48 10.33
C VAL A 257 -14.98 7.50 9.78
N ALA A 258 -15.34 6.48 9.00
CA ALA A 258 -16.70 6.35 8.51
C ALA A 258 -17.66 6.17 9.70
N SER A 259 -18.77 6.91 9.70
CA SER A 259 -19.79 6.82 10.75
C SER A 259 -20.42 5.44 10.85
N GLN A 260 -20.40 4.68 9.74
CA GLN A 260 -20.89 3.31 9.62
C GLN A 260 -20.00 2.53 8.67
N THR A 261 -19.89 1.22 8.87
CA THR A 261 -19.00 0.31 8.14
C THR A 261 -19.68 -1.01 7.84
N CYS A 262 -19.09 -1.82 6.95
CA CYS A 262 -19.53 -3.20 6.77
C CYS A 262 -19.34 -4.07 8.01
N SER A 263 -18.35 -3.77 8.88
CA SER A 263 -18.17 -4.50 10.14
C SER A 263 -19.33 -4.30 11.13
N THR A 264 -19.95 -3.11 11.12
CA THR A 264 -21.13 -2.79 11.95
C THR A 264 -22.45 -3.10 11.26
N ASN A 265 -22.49 -3.18 9.92
CA ASN A 265 -23.68 -3.41 9.11
C ASN A 265 -23.39 -4.39 7.96
N GLN A 266 -23.21 -5.67 8.29
CA GLN A 266 -22.70 -6.68 7.37
C GLN A 266 -23.63 -6.97 6.18
N THR A 267 -24.93 -6.69 6.32
CA THR A 267 -25.95 -6.96 5.29
C THR A 267 -26.35 -5.71 4.50
N ALA A 268 -25.71 -4.57 4.76
CA ALA A 268 -26.08 -3.30 4.15
C ALA A 268 -25.42 -3.08 2.78
N THR A 269 -26.10 -2.27 1.96
CA THR A 269 -25.50 -1.56 0.83
C THR A 269 -25.36 -0.09 1.20
N PHE A 270 -24.17 0.44 1.02
CA PHE A 270 -23.85 1.85 1.25
C PHE A 270 -23.83 2.64 -0.05
N THR A 271 -24.20 3.91 0.00
CA THR A 271 -23.99 4.88 -1.08
C THR A 271 -23.09 6.02 -0.61
N ARG A 272 -22.18 6.48 -1.48
CA ARG A 272 -21.29 7.61 -1.21
C ARG A 272 -22.00 8.93 -1.45
N PHE A 273 -21.97 9.83 -0.46
CA PHE A 273 -22.51 11.19 -0.52
C PHE A 273 -21.42 12.22 -0.19
N ALA A 274 -21.65 13.52 -0.38
CA ALA A 274 -20.65 14.53 0.01
C ALA A 274 -20.30 14.46 1.51
N SER A 275 -21.30 14.21 2.36
CA SER A 275 -21.19 14.14 3.82
C SER A 275 -20.59 12.84 4.36
N GLY A 276 -20.40 11.81 3.53
CA GLY A 276 -19.92 10.50 4.00
C GLY A 276 -20.53 9.34 3.23
N VAL A 277 -20.88 8.28 3.95
CA VAL A 277 -21.59 7.11 3.43
C VAL A 277 -22.89 6.93 4.19
N GLN A 278 -23.92 6.46 3.51
CA GLN A 278 -25.23 6.16 4.12
C GLN A 278 -25.72 4.80 3.64
N ILE A 279 -26.42 4.08 4.52
CA ILE A 279 -27.10 2.84 4.16
C ILE A 279 -28.29 3.18 3.26
N THR A 280 -28.37 2.53 2.10
CA THR A 280 -29.46 2.72 1.13
C THR A 280 -30.25 1.45 0.86
N ALA A 281 -29.75 0.29 1.30
CA ALA A 281 -30.51 -0.95 1.35
C ALA A 281 -29.94 -1.87 2.43
N VAL A 282 -30.79 -2.74 2.97
CA VAL A 282 -30.39 -3.85 3.86
C VAL A 282 -30.92 -5.13 3.21
N SER A 283 -30.04 -6.12 3.03
CA SER A 283 -30.44 -7.38 2.41
C SER A 283 -31.49 -8.10 3.28
N PRO A 284 -32.68 -8.47 2.75
CA PRO A 284 -33.75 -9.10 3.52
C PRO A 284 -33.40 -10.50 4.05
N LEU A 285 -32.34 -11.13 3.53
CA LEU A 285 -31.98 -12.53 3.79
C LEU A 285 -31.61 -12.83 5.25
N TYR A 286 -31.44 -11.82 6.11
CA TYR A 286 -31.22 -12.01 7.56
C TYR A 286 -32.38 -11.57 8.45
N MET A 287 -33.45 -10.96 7.90
CA MET A 287 -34.64 -10.65 8.71
C MET A 287 -35.52 -11.89 8.97
N TYR A 288 -35.30 -12.99 8.23
CA TYR A 288 -36.09 -14.21 8.39
C TYR A 288 -35.69 -15.08 9.60
N ASN A 289 -34.46 -14.95 10.11
CA ASN A 289 -34.00 -15.77 11.25
C ASN A 289 -34.25 -15.12 12.62
N ALA A 290 -34.53 -13.81 12.68
CA ALA A 290 -34.86 -13.14 13.95
C ALA A 290 -36.34 -13.23 14.33
N GLN A 291 -37.20 -13.73 13.43
CA GLN A 291 -38.64 -13.93 13.68
C GLN A 291 -39.02 -15.39 13.96
N GLN A 292 -38.09 -16.34 13.87
CA GLN A 292 -38.37 -17.77 14.14
C GLN A 292 -37.99 -18.22 15.55
N ASP A 293 -37.28 -17.41 16.34
CA ASP A 293 -36.95 -17.72 17.75
C ASP A 293 -37.92 -17.10 18.77
N THR A 294 -39.08 -16.62 18.32
CA THR A 294 -40.19 -16.19 19.19
C THR A 294 -41.51 -16.81 18.74
N THR A 295 -41.64 -18.12 18.88
CA THR A 295 -42.93 -18.82 19.02
C THR A 295 -42.77 -19.97 20.00
#